data_AF-A0A0F9FQ22-F1
#
_entry.id   AF-A0A0F9FQ22-F1
#
_cell.length_a   1.000
_cell.length_b   1.000
_cell.length_c   1.000
_cell.angle_alpha   90.00
_cell.angle_beta   90.00
_cell.angle_gamma   90.00
#
_symmetry.space_group_name_H-M   'P 1'
#
loop_
_entity.id
_entity.type
_entity.pdbx_description
1 polymer ?
#
loop_
_entity_poly.entity_id
_entity_poly.type
_entity_poly.pdbx_seq_one_letter_code
_entity_poly.pdbx_strand_id
1 'polypeptide(L)'
;MQLGLTATPKRTDNADTYGYFGEPVYSYTLKEGINDGFLTPFKVLPIVGTMDEYKYIEGDGVVVKGDPEPGKLYKEGDFNRIITIPQREERRVHYWMDRFNPKEKTIVFCATQVHAGMVRDFINQYAVKKGWTTNTNYCVRVTANDGVAGENDLKTFCDNEKTIPTILTTSRKLSTGVDARNVRNIVLMRLCNNMIEFKQIIGRGTRTYDGKDYFTIYDFVKAHHNFADPAWDGEPIPSEVCPECGTTPCQCEDTGGDGAGEKKPCKVCEQKPCVCEKPEPEGCEKCGERPCVCEKLEIKLSDGRTRQIKHISSAMYW
;
A
#
# COMPACT_ATOMS: atom_id res chain seq x y z
N MET A 1 -18.52 31.73 -15.84
CA MET A 1 -17.35 31.60 -14.94
C MET A 1 -17.21 30.12 -14.62
N GLN A 2 -16.05 29.51 -14.85
CA GLN A 2 -15.76 28.11 -14.52
C GLN A 2 -14.75 28.10 -13.36
N LEU A 3 -14.99 27.27 -12.34
CA LEU A 3 -14.10 27.11 -11.18
C LEU A 3 -13.66 25.65 -11.09
N GLY A 4 -12.35 25.41 -11.08
CA GLY A 4 -11.76 24.07 -10.91
C GLY A 4 -11.26 23.87 -9.47
N LEU A 5 -11.45 22.65 -8.93
CA LEU A 5 -10.96 22.24 -7.62
C LEU A 5 -10.12 20.97 -7.78
N THR A 6 -8.93 20.95 -7.18
CA THR A 6 -8.06 19.76 -7.16
C THR A 6 -7.38 19.62 -5.80
N ALA A 7 -7.27 18.38 -5.32
CA ALA A 7 -6.56 18.05 -4.10
C ALA A 7 -5.06 17.76 -4.33
N THR A 8 -4.59 17.88 -5.57
CA THR A 8 -3.20 17.56 -5.95
C THR A 8 -2.57 18.72 -6.75
N PRO A 9 -1.33 19.12 -6.41
CA PRO A 9 -0.67 20.25 -7.06
C PRO A 9 -0.31 19.96 -8.52
N LYS A 10 0.03 21.01 -9.27
CA LYS A 10 0.46 20.93 -10.68
C LYS A 10 1.71 20.05 -10.80
N ARG A 11 1.62 18.99 -11.60
CA ARG A 11 2.72 18.05 -11.91
C ARG A 11 2.57 17.56 -13.35
N THR A 12 3.58 16.86 -13.86
CA THR A 12 3.61 16.28 -15.22
C THR A 12 2.34 15.52 -15.58
N ASP A 13 1.80 14.74 -14.64
CA ASP A 13 0.62 13.88 -14.86
C ASP A 13 -0.72 14.65 -14.78
N ASN A 14 -0.71 15.92 -14.34
CA ASN A 14 -1.88 16.81 -14.21
C ASN A 14 -1.74 18.06 -15.08
N ALA A 15 -0.80 18.08 -16.03
CA ALA A 15 -0.49 19.26 -16.84
C ALA A 15 -1.73 19.79 -17.59
N ASP A 16 -2.61 18.89 -18.05
CA ASP A 16 -3.81 19.24 -18.81
C ASP A 16 -4.83 20.04 -17.99
N THR A 17 -5.03 19.72 -16.71
CA THR A 17 -5.97 20.45 -15.83
C THR A 17 -5.54 21.90 -15.65
N TYR A 18 -4.25 22.13 -15.43
CA TYR A 18 -3.70 23.50 -15.29
C TYR A 18 -3.51 24.19 -16.64
N GLY A 19 -3.39 23.42 -17.73
CA GLY A 19 -3.44 23.96 -19.10
C GLY A 19 -4.81 24.54 -19.43
N TYR A 20 -5.89 23.89 -18.96
CA TYR A 20 -7.26 24.35 -19.18
C TYR A 20 -7.70 25.46 -18.21
N PHE A 21 -7.41 25.31 -16.91
CA PHE A 21 -7.87 26.25 -15.87
C PHE A 21 -6.86 27.36 -15.52
N GLY A 22 -5.61 27.26 -15.97
CA GLY A 22 -4.54 28.18 -15.61
C GLY A 22 -3.89 27.89 -14.25
N GLU A 23 -3.15 28.87 -13.74
CA GLU A 23 -2.49 28.77 -12.43
C GLU A 23 -3.52 28.82 -11.27
N PRO A 24 -3.25 28.12 -10.16
CA PRO A 24 -4.16 28.12 -9.03
C PRO A 24 -4.19 29.50 -8.37
N VAL A 25 -5.40 30.05 -8.20
CA VAL A 25 -5.60 31.34 -7.50
C VAL A 25 -5.41 31.23 -5.98
N TYR A 26 -5.50 30.00 -5.45
CA TYR A 26 -5.26 29.69 -4.05
C TYR A 26 -4.81 28.23 -3.93
N SER A 27 -3.90 27.95 -3.00
CA SER A 27 -3.44 26.61 -2.66
C SER A 27 -3.44 26.45 -1.16
N TYR A 28 -3.97 25.33 -0.68
CA TYR A 28 -3.92 24.93 0.71
C TYR A 28 -3.36 23.51 0.79
N THR A 29 -2.15 23.38 1.32
CA THR A 29 -1.34 22.17 1.30
C THR A 29 -1.75 21.19 2.40
N LEU A 30 -1.30 19.94 2.26
CA LEU A 30 -1.47 18.94 3.33
C LEU A 30 -0.78 19.39 4.62
N LYS A 31 0.43 19.92 4.51
CA LYS A 31 1.21 20.46 5.62
C LYS A 31 0.48 21.59 6.36
N GLU A 32 -0.06 22.57 5.65
CA GLU A 32 -0.85 23.66 6.25
C GLU A 32 -2.10 23.12 6.94
N GLY A 33 -2.81 22.20 6.28
CA GLY A 33 -3.97 21.53 6.87
C GLY A 33 -3.67 20.82 8.19
N ILE A 34 -2.52 20.15 8.30
CA ILE A 34 -2.08 19.48 9.53
C ILE A 34 -1.69 20.51 10.60
N ASN A 35 -0.87 21.51 10.25
CA ASN A 35 -0.40 22.54 11.19
C ASN A 35 -1.54 23.37 11.80
N ASP A 36 -2.55 23.68 10.99
CA ASP A 36 -3.72 24.45 11.41
C ASP A 36 -4.76 23.58 12.16
N GLY A 37 -4.51 22.27 12.31
CA GLY A 37 -5.38 21.34 13.03
C GLY A 37 -6.65 20.93 12.26
N PHE A 38 -6.72 21.22 10.96
CA PHE A 38 -7.84 20.83 10.10
C PHE A 38 -7.70 19.43 9.50
N LEU A 39 -6.48 18.86 9.52
CA LEU A 39 -6.16 17.51 9.09
C LEU A 39 -5.39 16.76 10.18
N THR A 40 -5.62 15.46 10.27
CA THR A 40 -4.87 14.56 11.15
C THR A 40 -3.50 14.22 10.55
N PRO A 41 -2.40 14.32 11.33
CA PRO A 41 -1.06 13.91 10.91
C PRO A 41 -0.93 12.39 10.75
N PHE A 42 0.17 11.93 10.16
CA PHE A 42 0.35 10.50 9.92
C PHE A 42 1.77 9.99 10.15
N LYS A 43 1.81 8.70 10.47
CA LYS A 43 3.03 7.94 10.64
C LYS A 43 3.17 6.93 9.51
N VAL A 44 4.31 6.91 8.83
CA VAL A 44 4.64 5.88 7.85
C VAL A 44 5.52 4.81 8.52
N LEU A 45 5.09 3.56 8.42
CA LEU A 45 5.86 2.37 8.74
C LEU A 45 6.23 1.66 7.43
N PRO A 46 7.39 1.98 6.84
CA PRO A 46 7.92 1.25 5.70
C PRO A 46 8.30 -0.14 6.15
N ILE A 47 7.91 -1.16 5.39
CA ILE A 47 8.15 -2.56 5.73
C ILE A 47 8.93 -3.19 4.59
N VAL A 48 10.17 -3.57 4.87
CA VAL A 48 11.03 -4.26 3.92
C VAL A 48 10.93 -5.76 4.18
N GLY A 49 10.48 -6.52 3.19
CA GLY A 49 10.46 -7.97 3.26
C GLY A 49 11.75 -8.57 2.70
N THR A 50 12.16 -9.71 3.25
CA THR A 50 13.24 -10.54 2.66
C THR A 50 12.88 -11.16 1.31
N MET A 51 11.63 -11.01 0.84
CA MET A 51 11.13 -11.55 -0.42
C MET A 51 10.46 -10.45 -1.29
N ASP A 52 11.13 -9.30 -1.38
CA ASP A 52 10.77 -8.20 -2.29
C ASP A 52 11.12 -8.52 -3.76
N GLU A 53 12.08 -9.44 -3.97
CA GLU A 53 12.44 -10.02 -5.26
C GLU A 53 12.43 -11.55 -5.17
N TYR A 54 11.91 -12.22 -6.19
CA TYR A 54 11.91 -13.68 -6.28
C TYR A 54 12.44 -14.11 -7.65
N LYS A 55 13.53 -14.88 -7.63
CA LYS A 55 14.04 -15.55 -8.82
C LYS A 55 13.55 -16.99 -8.80
N TYR A 56 12.75 -17.38 -9.77
CA TYR A 56 12.32 -18.76 -9.88
C TYR A 56 13.51 -19.64 -10.30
N ILE A 57 13.78 -20.68 -9.53
CA ILE A 57 14.76 -21.73 -9.81
C ILE A 57 13.99 -23.04 -9.85
N GLU A 58 14.23 -23.88 -10.85
CA GLU A 58 13.62 -25.20 -10.93
C GLU A 58 13.89 -25.98 -9.63
N GLY A 59 12.81 -26.39 -8.95
CA GLY A 59 12.88 -27.09 -7.66
C GLY A 59 12.79 -26.23 -6.39
N ASP A 60 12.79 -24.89 -6.45
CA ASP A 60 12.66 -24.00 -5.27
C ASP A 60 11.20 -23.92 -4.75
N GLY A 61 10.23 -24.43 -5.50
CA GLY A 61 8.82 -24.51 -5.10
C GLY A 61 7.99 -25.40 -6.02
N VAL A 62 6.80 -25.76 -5.54
CA VAL A 62 5.76 -26.43 -6.32
C VAL A 62 4.94 -25.37 -7.05
N VAL A 63 5.00 -25.40 -8.38
CA VAL A 63 4.12 -24.59 -9.22
C VAL A 63 2.73 -25.22 -9.14
N VAL A 64 1.81 -24.52 -8.50
CA VAL A 64 0.41 -24.94 -8.32
C VAL A 64 -0.39 -24.61 -9.59
N LYS A 65 -0.04 -23.53 -10.29
CA LYS A 65 -0.69 -23.09 -11.53
C LYS A 65 0.28 -22.32 -12.42
N GLY A 66 0.17 -22.48 -13.75
CA GLY A 66 0.97 -21.80 -14.77
C GLY A 66 2.32 -22.47 -15.07
N ASP A 67 3.10 -21.89 -16.00
CA ASP A 67 4.45 -22.36 -16.38
C ASP A 67 5.49 -21.22 -16.23
N PRO A 68 6.21 -21.16 -15.09
CA PRO A 68 7.16 -20.07 -14.83
C PRO A 68 8.47 -20.30 -15.59
N GLU A 69 8.92 -19.26 -16.31
CA GLU A 69 10.22 -19.26 -16.96
C GLU A 69 11.37 -19.40 -15.94
N PRO A 70 12.21 -20.46 -16.04
CA PRO A 70 13.38 -20.62 -15.19
C PRO A 70 14.33 -19.42 -15.28
N GLY A 71 14.77 -18.90 -14.13
CA GLY A 71 15.71 -17.79 -14.05
C GLY A 71 15.11 -16.40 -14.18
N LYS A 72 13.79 -16.27 -14.43
CA LYS A 72 13.09 -14.97 -14.45
C LYS A 72 13.08 -14.35 -13.05
N LEU A 73 13.44 -13.07 -12.99
CA LEU A 73 13.40 -12.27 -11.77
C LEU A 73 12.05 -11.54 -11.69
N TYR A 74 11.24 -11.92 -10.71
CA TYR A 74 9.98 -11.25 -10.38
C TYR A 74 10.24 -10.18 -9.32
N LYS A 75 9.75 -8.97 -9.56
CA LYS A 75 9.85 -7.81 -8.66
C LYS A 75 8.49 -7.48 -8.03
N GLU A 76 8.45 -6.51 -7.11
CA GLU A 76 7.21 -6.07 -6.42
C GLU A 76 6.02 -5.85 -7.37
N GLY A 77 6.25 -5.26 -8.56
CA GLY A 77 5.22 -5.01 -9.55
C GLY A 77 4.66 -6.26 -10.24
N ASP A 78 5.37 -7.38 -10.20
CA ASP A 78 4.96 -8.65 -10.80
C ASP A 78 4.14 -9.48 -9.81
N PHE A 79 4.37 -9.31 -8.51
CA PHE A 79 3.61 -10.02 -7.48
C PHE A 79 2.13 -9.65 -7.52
N ASN A 80 1.29 -10.65 -7.33
CA ASN A 80 -0.17 -10.61 -7.35
C ASN A 80 -0.78 -10.14 -8.69
N ARG A 81 0.06 -9.84 -9.70
CA ARG A 81 -0.32 -9.57 -11.09
C ARG A 81 0.03 -10.74 -12.00
N ILE A 82 1.27 -11.21 -11.93
CA ILE A 82 1.83 -12.30 -12.73
C ILE A 82 2.04 -13.53 -11.85
N ILE A 83 2.69 -13.36 -10.70
CA ILE A 83 3.04 -14.42 -9.75
C ILE A 83 2.36 -14.19 -8.41
N THR A 84 1.78 -15.23 -7.81
CA THR A 84 1.18 -15.20 -6.48
C THR A 84 1.92 -16.17 -5.56
N ILE A 85 2.32 -15.69 -4.39
CA ILE A 85 2.92 -16.52 -3.33
C ILE A 85 2.07 -16.32 -2.06
N PRO A 86 1.08 -17.18 -1.80
CA PRO A 86 0.13 -17.00 -0.70
C PRO A 86 0.79 -16.81 0.68
N GLN A 87 1.84 -17.57 0.97
CA GLN A 87 2.58 -17.49 2.25
C GLN A 87 3.24 -16.12 2.47
N ARG A 88 3.60 -15.42 1.39
CA ARG A 88 4.13 -14.06 1.45
C ARG A 88 3.07 -13.09 1.93
N GLU A 89 1.87 -13.17 1.35
CA GLU A 89 0.76 -12.28 1.71
C GLU A 89 0.23 -12.59 3.11
N GLU A 90 0.16 -13.86 3.50
CA GLU A 90 -0.19 -14.28 4.86
C GLU A 90 0.79 -13.68 5.90
N ARG A 91 2.10 -13.79 5.65
CA ARG A 91 3.13 -13.19 6.52
C ARG A 91 3.00 -11.66 6.61
N ARG A 92 2.74 -10.98 5.49
CA ARG A 92 2.50 -9.53 5.47
C ARG A 92 1.27 -9.17 6.31
N VAL A 93 0.17 -9.92 6.16
CA VAL A 93 -1.06 -9.75 6.94
C VAL A 93 -0.79 -9.89 8.43
N HIS A 94 -0.15 -10.98 8.85
CA HIS A 94 0.19 -11.20 10.27
C HIS A 94 1.07 -10.07 10.82
N TYR A 95 2.06 -9.60 10.05
CA TYR A 95 3.00 -8.58 10.50
C TYR A 95 2.34 -7.27 10.93
N TRP A 96 1.45 -6.71 10.09
CA TRP A 96 0.79 -5.47 10.46
C TRP A 96 -0.34 -5.71 11.46
N MET A 97 -1.03 -6.86 11.39
CA MET A 97 -2.08 -7.21 12.35
C MET A 97 -1.55 -7.43 13.77
N ASP A 98 -0.29 -7.83 13.96
CA ASP A 98 0.32 -7.91 15.29
C ASP A 98 0.64 -6.53 15.90
N ARG A 99 0.55 -5.44 15.14
CA ARG A 99 0.96 -4.09 15.56
C ARG A 99 -0.16 -3.05 15.56
N PHE A 100 -1.33 -3.36 15.01
CA PHE A 100 -2.48 -2.47 15.00
C PHE A 100 -3.45 -2.81 16.15
N ASN A 101 -4.38 -1.91 16.43
CA ASN A 101 -5.48 -2.18 17.35
C ASN A 101 -6.66 -2.83 16.60
N PRO A 102 -7.12 -4.03 17.01
CA PRO A 102 -8.19 -4.77 16.32
C PRO A 102 -9.55 -4.08 16.23
N LYS A 103 -9.76 -2.95 16.93
CA LYS A 103 -11.01 -2.16 16.87
C LYS A 103 -10.92 -0.96 15.95
N GLU A 104 -9.76 -0.69 15.37
CA GLU A 104 -9.52 0.50 14.57
C GLU A 104 -9.77 0.27 13.08
N LYS A 105 -10.53 1.19 12.46
CA LYS A 105 -10.88 1.05 11.05
C LYS A 105 -9.62 1.12 10.17
N THR A 106 -9.50 0.12 9.29
CA THR A 106 -8.32 -0.09 8.46
C THR A 106 -8.71 -0.28 6.99
N ILE A 107 -7.99 0.36 6.07
CA ILE A 107 -8.15 0.15 4.62
C ILE A 107 -6.88 -0.49 4.05
N VAL A 108 -7.04 -1.60 3.33
CA VAL A 108 -5.95 -2.38 2.74
C VAL A 108 -6.02 -2.31 1.21
N PHE A 109 -4.98 -1.74 0.59
CA PHE A 109 -4.86 -1.58 -0.85
C PHE A 109 -4.06 -2.74 -1.47
N CYS A 110 -4.75 -3.57 -2.24
CA CYS A 110 -4.24 -4.82 -2.81
C CYS A 110 -4.11 -4.72 -4.34
N ALA A 111 -3.12 -5.39 -4.94
CA ALA A 111 -2.81 -5.28 -6.37
C ALA A 111 -3.99 -5.54 -7.33
N THR A 112 -4.85 -6.53 -7.03
CA THR A 112 -5.99 -6.91 -7.87
C THR A 112 -7.19 -7.31 -7.02
N GLN A 113 -8.37 -7.50 -7.64
CA GLN A 113 -9.58 -7.96 -6.93
C GLN A 113 -9.40 -9.36 -6.30
N VAL A 114 -8.66 -10.23 -6.99
CA VAL A 114 -8.30 -11.57 -6.50
C VAL A 114 -7.40 -11.46 -5.26
N HIS A 115 -6.38 -10.60 -5.33
CA HIS A 115 -5.49 -10.35 -4.20
C HIS A 115 -6.25 -9.77 -2.99
N ALA A 116 -7.18 -8.83 -3.22
CA ALA A 116 -8.04 -8.29 -2.15
C ALA A 116 -8.89 -9.38 -1.47
N GLY A 117 -9.43 -10.32 -2.25
CA GLY A 117 -10.17 -11.47 -1.69
C GLY A 117 -9.28 -12.39 -0.84
N MET A 118 -8.09 -12.73 -1.33
CA MET A 118 -7.12 -13.54 -0.60
C MET A 118 -6.69 -12.88 0.72
N VAL A 119 -6.38 -11.59 0.69
CA VAL A 119 -5.98 -10.82 1.88
C VAL A 119 -7.14 -10.72 2.88
N ARG A 120 -8.38 -10.50 2.43
CA ARG A 120 -9.58 -10.55 3.28
C ARG A 120 -9.65 -11.87 4.04
N ASP A 121 -9.42 -12.99 3.35
CA ASP A 121 -9.53 -14.32 3.94
C ASP A 121 -8.45 -14.55 4.99
N PHE A 122 -7.20 -14.17 4.71
CA PHE A 122 -6.13 -14.23 5.71
C PHE A 122 -6.41 -13.35 6.93
N ILE A 123 -6.94 -12.14 6.74
CA ILE A 123 -7.30 -11.23 7.83
C ILE A 123 -8.37 -11.86 8.73
N ASN A 124 -9.46 -12.38 8.14
CA ASN A 124 -10.54 -12.98 8.91
C ASN A 124 -10.07 -14.24 9.65
N GLN A 125 -9.28 -15.11 9.01
CA GLN A 125 -8.69 -16.28 9.64
C GLN A 125 -7.78 -15.89 10.82
N TYR A 126 -6.95 -14.87 10.64
CA TYR A 126 -6.06 -14.39 11.70
C TYR A 126 -6.82 -13.77 12.88
N ALA A 127 -7.85 -12.96 12.59
CA ALA A 127 -8.68 -12.33 13.62
C ALA A 127 -9.41 -13.36 14.49
N VAL A 128 -9.94 -14.43 13.88
CA VAL A 128 -10.55 -15.56 14.61
C VAL A 128 -9.49 -16.31 15.43
N LYS A 129 -8.32 -16.60 14.85
CA LYS A 129 -7.22 -17.27 15.54
C LYS A 129 -6.73 -16.50 16.78
N LYS A 130 -6.73 -15.16 16.72
CA LYS A 130 -6.37 -14.28 17.84
C LYS A 130 -7.53 -14.03 18.82
N GLY A 131 -8.73 -14.52 18.53
CA GLY A 131 -9.91 -14.34 19.38
C GLY A 131 -10.47 -12.92 19.39
N TRP A 132 -10.18 -12.10 18.37
CA TRP A 132 -10.66 -10.71 18.31
C TRP A 132 -12.13 -10.60 17.94
N THR A 133 -12.63 -11.58 17.19
CA THR A 133 -13.99 -11.59 16.66
C THR A 133 -14.44 -12.99 16.29
N THR A 134 -15.74 -13.23 16.37
CA THR A 134 -16.42 -14.40 15.79
C THR A 134 -17.21 -14.02 14.53
N ASN A 135 -17.26 -12.73 14.20
CA ASN A 135 -18.01 -12.23 13.05
C ASN A 135 -17.20 -12.45 11.76
N THR A 136 -17.81 -13.16 10.81
CA THR A 136 -17.19 -13.48 9.50
C THR A 136 -16.96 -12.25 8.63
N ASN A 137 -17.63 -11.13 8.92
CA ASN A 137 -17.55 -9.88 8.18
C ASN A 137 -16.63 -8.85 8.87
N TYR A 138 -15.74 -9.28 9.76
CA TYR A 138 -14.74 -8.40 10.38
C TYR A 138 -13.91 -7.66 9.33
N CYS A 139 -13.45 -8.40 8.32
CA CYS A 139 -12.89 -7.86 7.09
C CYS A 139 -13.81 -8.15 5.90
N VAL A 140 -14.11 -7.11 5.12
CA VAL A 140 -14.87 -7.22 3.87
C VAL A 140 -14.01 -6.82 2.67
N ARG A 141 -14.44 -7.22 1.48
CA ARG A 141 -13.82 -6.82 0.22
C ARG A 141 -14.76 -5.87 -0.52
N VAL A 142 -14.24 -4.74 -0.98
CA VAL A 142 -14.97 -3.80 -1.82
C VAL A 142 -14.18 -3.49 -3.08
N THR A 143 -14.63 -4.07 -4.19
CA THR A 143 -14.05 -3.96 -5.54
C THR A 143 -15.12 -3.69 -6.59
N ALA A 144 -14.70 -3.40 -7.83
CA ALA A 144 -15.61 -3.02 -8.94
C ALA A 144 -16.74 -4.04 -9.11
N ASN A 145 -16.43 -5.32 -8.98
CA ASN A 145 -17.34 -6.41 -9.30
C ASN A 145 -18.24 -6.82 -8.13
N ASP A 146 -18.11 -6.20 -6.95
CA ASP A 146 -18.91 -6.56 -5.76
C ASP A 146 -20.32 -5.94 -5.75
N GLY A 147 -20.66 -5.12 -6.77
CA GLY A 147 -22.00 -4.57 -6.97
C GLY A 147 -22.59 -3.88 -5.74
N VAL A 148 -23.90 -4.10 -5.53
CA VAL A 148 -24.69 -3.52 -4.43
C VAL A 148 -24.21 -4.01 -3.05
N ALA A 149 -23.77 -5.26 -2.95
CA ALA A 149 -23.27 -5.81 -1.68
C ALA A 149 -22.02 -5.06 -1.20
N GLY A 150 -21.05 -4.84 -2.10
CA GLY A 150 -19.85 -4.07 -1.78
C GLY A 150 -20.13 -2.60 -1.45
N GLU A 151 -21.18 -2.00 -2.03
CA GLU A 151 -21.61 -0.64 -1.69
C GLU A 151 -22.25 -0.56 -0.30
N ASN A 152 -23.05 -1.55 0.07
CA ASN A 152 -23.62 -1.67 1.42
C ASN A 152 -22.54 -1.89 2.48
N ASP A 153 -21.55 -2.74 2.18
CA ASP A 153 -20.38 -2.95 3.03
C ASP A 153 -19.58 -1.66 3.22
N LEU A 154 -19.36 -0.92 2.12
CA LEU A 154 -18.67 0.37 2.19
C LEU A 154 -19.46 1.40 3.00
N LYS A 155 -20.78 1.50 2.82
CA LYS A 155 -21.64 2.40 3.59
C LYS A 155 -21.59 2.06 5.09
N THR A 156 -21.63 0.77 5.42
CA THR A 156 -21.50 0.27 6.79
C THR A 156 -20.11 0.54 7.37
N PHE A 157 -19.06 0.44 6.55
CA PHE A 157 -17.71 0.81 6.96
C PHE A 157 -17.55 2.31 7.24
N CYS A 158 -18.19 3.17 6.44
CA CYS A 158 -18.15 4.62 6.66
C CYS A 158 -18.94 5.08 7.90
N ASP A 159 -19.88 4.26 8.36
CA ASP A 159 -20.62 4.51 9.59
C ASP A 159 -19.70 4.37 10.82
N ASN A 160 -19.47 5.49 11.51
CA ASN A 160 -18.57 5.55 12.67
C ASN A 160 -19.20 4.94 13.92
N GLU A 161 -20.52 4.75 13.97
CA GLU A 161 -21.19 4.04 15.08
C GLU A 161 -21.01 2.53 14.97
N LYS A 162 -20.67 2.04 13.77
CA LYS A 162 -20.44 0.61 13.50
C LYS A 162 -18.96 0.26 13.59
N THR A 163 -18.70 -0.81 14.33
CA THR A 163 -17.36 -1.41 14.46
C THR A 163 -17.09 -2.47 13.38
N ILE A 164 -18.14 -3.08 12.81
CA ILE A 164 -18.03 -4.11 11.77
C ILE A 164 -18.69 -3.58 10.47
N PRO A 165 -18.03 -3.68 9.31
CA PRO A 165 -16.65 -4.17 9.13
C PRO A 165 -15.62 -3.22 9.74
N THR A 166 -14.58 -3.80 10.36
CA THR A 166 -13.45 -3.05 10.90
C THR A 166 -12.38 -2.85 9.83
N ILE A 167 -12.22 -3.83 8.94
CA ILE A 167 -11.19 -3.79 7.90
C ILE A 167 -11.85 -3.90 6.53
N LEU A 168 -11.35 -3.11 5.59
CA LEU A 168 -11.81 -3.13 4.21
C LEU A 168 -10.62 -3.38 3.29
N THR A 169 -10.70 -4.43 2.46
CA THR A 169 -9.74 -4.69 1.38
C THR A 169 -10.28 -4.20 0.04
N THR A 170 -9.42 -3.55 -0.75
CA THR A 170 -9.78 -3.05 -2.07
C THR A 170 -8.62 -3.18 -3.04
N SER A 171 -8.90 -3.02 -4.33
CA SER A 171 -7.86 -2.87 -5.36
C SER A 171 -7.75 -1.43 -5.84
N ARG A 172 -8.69 -1.02 -6.71
CA ARG A 172 -8.77 0.34 -7.27
C ARG A 172 -10.08 1.06 -6.97
N LYS A 173 -11.17 0.37 -6.63
CA LYS A 173 -12.51 0.98 -6.51
C LYS A 173 -12.55 2.13 -5.50
N LEU A 174 -11.75 2.05 -4.44
CA LEU A 174 -11.63 3.14 -3.49
C LEU A 174 -10.48 4.10 -3.85
N SER A 175 -10.27 4.46 -5.12
CA SER A 175 -9.42 5.61 -5.46
C SER A 175 -10.18 6.93 -5.35
N THR A 176 -11.53 6.91 -5.36
CA THR A 176 -12.40 8.07 -5.09
C THR A 176 -13.50 7.75 -4.05
N GLY A 177 -14.05 8.76 -3.37
CA GLY A 177 -15.39 8.68 -2.75
C GLY A 177 -15.61 7.96 -1.41
N VAL A 178 -14.60 7.62 -0.60
CA VAL A 178 -14.84 7.06 0.75
C VAL A 178 -14.81 8.16 1.81
N ASP A 179 -15.91 8.34 2.53
CA ASP A 179 -16.01 9.25 3.67
C ASP A 179 -16.07 8.48 5.00
N ALA A 180 -14.95 7.86 5.36
CA ALA A 180 -14.75 7.23 6.66
C ALA A 180 -13.79 8.09 7.48
N ARG A 181 -14.30 8.84 8.46
CA ARG A 181 -13.49 9.77 9.28
C ARG A 181 -12.58 9.03 10.27
N ASN A 182 -13.09 7.96 10.86
CA ASN A 182 -12.37 7.19 11.88
C ASN A 182 -11.39 6.13 11.31
N VAL A 183 -10.85 6.33 10.10
CA VAL A 183 -9.79 5.47 9.56
C VAL A 183 -8.49 5.76 10.32
N ARG A 184 -7.93 4.74 10.98
CA ARG A 184 -6.69 4.86 11.76
C ARG A 184 -5.50 4.17 11.10
N ASN A 185 -5.76 3.26 10.17
CA ASN A 185 -4.71 2.48 9.52
C ASN A 185 -4.95 2.41 8.01
N ILE A 186 -3.88 2.60 7.24
CA ILE A 186 -3.84 2.37 5.80
C ILE A 186 -2.73 1.36 5.53
N VAL A 187 -3.02 0.29 4.80
CA VAL A 187 -2.04 -0.76 4.47
C VAL A 187 -1.85 -0.78 2.96
N LEU A 188 -0.62 -0.54 2.51
CA LEU A 188 -0.24 -0.55 1.10
C LEU A 188 0.44 -1.88 0.76
N MET A 189 -0.30 -2.76 0.07
CA MET A 189 0.17 -4.06 -0.43
C MET A 189 0.28 -4.06 -1.98
N ARG A 190 0.27 -2.87 -2.59
CA ARG A 190 0.49 -2.68 -4.02
C ARG A 190 1.20 -1.37 -4.28
N LEU A 191 1.97 -1.34 -5.38
CA LEU A 191 2.54 -0.10 -5.91
C LEU A 191 1.41 0.89 -6.25
N CYS A 192 1.63 2.15 -5.89
CA CYS A 192 0.87 3.27 -6.43
C CYS A 192 1.49 3.64 -7.78
N ASN A 193 0.67 3.90 -8.80
CA ASN A 193 1.15 4.18 -10.15
C ASN A 193 1.72 5.60 -10.27
N ASN A 194 1.13 6.54 -9.52
CA ASN A 194 1.54 7.94 -9.51
C ASN A 194 1.31 8.59 -8.13
N MET A 195 1.84 9.80 -7.99
CA MET A 195 1.72 10.63 -6.80
C MET A 195 0.27 10.96 -6.46
N ILE A 196 -0.56 11.17 -7.47
CA ILE A 196 -1.96 11.56 -7.30
C ILE A 196 -2.72 10.44 -6.59
N GLU A 197 -2.55 9.21 -7.04
CA GLU A 197 -3.12 8.01 -6.44
C GLU A 197 -2.66 7.85 -4.98
N PHE A 198 -1.36 8.05 -4.72
CA PHE A 198 -0.82 7.98 -3.36
C PHE A 198 -1.46 9.02 -2.42
N LYS A 199 -1.52 10.30 -2.85
CA LYS A 199 -2.14 11.37 -2.06
C LYS A 199 -3.64 11.15 -1.87
N GLN A 200 -4.35 10.62 -2.87
CA GLN A 200 -5.76 10.23 -2.75
C GLN A 200 -5.98 9.08 -1.77
N ILE A 201 -5.02 8.16 -1.64
CA ILE A 201 -5.06 7.09 -0.65
C ILE A 201 -4.84 7.67 0.75
N ILE A 202 -3.77 8.44 0.96
CA ILE A 202 -3.45 9.03 2.26
C ILE A 202 -4.54 9.98 2.75
N GLY A 203 -5.12 10.78 1.85
CA GLY A 203 -6.20 11.73 2.18
C GLY A 203 -7.45 11.08 2.78
N ARG A 204 -7.58 9.75 2.73
CA ARG A 204 -8.67 9.01 3.41
C ARG A 204 -8.46 8.95 4.91
N GLY A 205 -7.20 8.93 5.34
CA GLY A 205 -6.79 8.92 6.74
C GLY A 205 -6.69 10.31 7.35
N THR A 206 -6.57 11.38 6.57
CA THR A 206 -6.29 12.73 7.10
C THR A 206 -7.48 13.46 7.72
N ARG A 207 -8.70 12.92 7.62
CA ARG A 207 -9.87 13.53 8.25
C ARG A 207 -9.77 13.47 9.78
N THR A 208 -10.10 14.57 10.44
CA THR A 208 -10.15 14.66 11.90
C THR A 208 -11.28 13.82 12.48
N TYR A 209 -11.05 13.30 13.68
CA TYR A 209 -12.01 12.51 14.44
C TYR A 209 -11.62 12.54 15.93
N ASP A 210 -12.60 12.43 16.83
CA ASP A 210 -12.32 12.50 18.27
C ASP A 210 -11.43 11.35 18.73
N GLY A 211 -10.41 11.68 19.53
CA GLY A 211 -9.39 10.75 19.98
C GLY A 211 -8.49 10.22 18.84
N LYS A 212 -8.38 10.96 17.73
CA LYS A 212 -7.50 10.65 16.60
C LYS A 212 -6.35 11.63 16.50
N ASP A 213 -5.28 11.31 17.22
CA ASP A 213 -4.05 12.12 17.22
C ASP A 213 -3.24 11.91 15.94
N TYR A 214 -3.19 10.68 15.42
CA TYR A 214 -2.55 10.34 14.16
C TYR A 214 -3.21 9.10 13.53
N PHE A 215 -2.83 8.80 12.28
CA PHE A 215 -3.11 7.50 11.66
C PHE A 215 -1.81 6.87 11.13
N THR A 216 -1.80 5.54 10.99
CA THR A 216 -0.61 4.77 10.59
C THR A 216 -0.73 4.26 9.16
N ILE A 217 0.34 4.37 8.40
CA ILE A 217 0.48 3.84 7.04
C ILE A 217 1.49 2.70 7.08
N TYR A 218 1.04 1.46 6.88
CA TYR A 218 1.91 0.29 6.72
C TYR A 218 2.26 0.14 5.24
N ASP A 219 3.52 0.40 4.87
CA ASP A 219 3.97 0.43 3.47
C ASP A 219 4.87 -0.75 3.12
N PHE A 220 4.30 -1.79 2.51
CA PHE A 220 5.04 -2.98 2.07
C PHE A 220 5.70 -2.84 0.70
N VAL A 221 5.51 -1.70 0.01
CA VAL A 221 5.90 -1.53 -1.39
C VAL A 221 6.82 -0.34 -1.61
N LYS A 222 7.27 0.29 -0.52
CA LYS A 222 8.15 1.48 -0.54
C LYS A 222 7.54 2.62 -1.35
N ALA A 223 6.22 2.77 -1.31
CA ALA A 223 5.52 3.86 -1.96
C ALA A 223 6.02 5.23 -1.45
N HIS A 224 6.21 5.39 -0.15
CA HIS A 224 6.66 6.65 0.46
C HIS A 224 7.95 7.22 -0.17
N HIS A 225 8.93 6.38 -0.55
CA HIS A 225 10.15 6.84 -1.20
C HIS A 225 9.94 7.39 -2.62
N ASN A 226 8.97 6.86 -3.34
CA ASN A 226 8.67 7.29 -4.70
C ASN A 226 7.81 8.55 -4.72
N PHE A 227 7.24 8.93 -3.58
CA PHE A 227 6.19 9.93 -3.49
C PHE A 227 6.38 10.94 -2.36
N ALA A 228 7.56 11.00 -1.74
CA ALA A 228 7.90 12.08 -0.81
C ALA A 228 7.97 13.40 -1.57
N ASP A 229 7.08 14.33 -1.26
CA ASP A 229 7.05 15.68 -1.81
C ASP A 229 7.22 16.70 -0.66
N PRO A 230 8.46 17.05 -0.27
CA PRO A 230 8.70 17.88 0.91
C PRO A 230 7.99 19.25 0.87
N ALA A 231 7.76 19.77 -0.34
CA ALA A 231 7.05 21.03 -0.56
C ALA A 231 5.55 20.95 -0.24
N TRP A 232 4.96 19.74 -0.24
CA TRP A 232 3.53 19.52 -0.05
C TRP A 232 3.20 18.76 1.24
N ASP A 233 4.00 17.72 1.53
CA ASP A 233 3.77 16.78 2.63
C ASP A 233 4.42 17.27 3.94
N GLY A 234 5.46 18.12 3.86
CA GLY A 234 6.29 18.52 5.00
C GLY A 234 7.68 17.89 4.98
N GLU A 235 8.49 18.11 6.02
CA GLU A 235 9.70 17.29 6.22
C GLU A 235 9.35 16.23 7.25
N PRO A 236 9.79 14.97 7.07
CA PRO A 236 9.59 13.97 8.10
C PRO A 236 10.30 14.42 9.38
N ILE A 237 9.57 14.46 10.49
CA ILE A 237 10.16 14.72 11.80
C ILE A 237 11.11 13.54 12.08
N PRO A 238 12.39 13.79 12.47
CA PRO A 238 13.34 12.73 12.76
C PRO A 238 12.72 11.72 13.72
N SER A 239 12.76 10.44 13.36
CA SER A 239 12.33 9.39 14.30
C SER A 239 13.18 9.49 15.56
N GLU A 240 12.58 9.26 16.73
CA GLU A 240 13.37 9.05 17.94
C GLU A 240 14.42 7.97 17.64
N VAL A 241 15.67 8.31 17.91
CA VAL A 241 16.81 7.40 17.76
C VAL A 241 16.55 6.22 18.68
N CYS A 242 16.78 4.99 18.22
CA CYS A 242 16.59 3.84 19.07
C CYS A 242 17.42 3.99 20.37
N PRO A 243 16.80 3.93 21.56
CA PRO A 243 17.52 4.09 22.81
C PRO A 243 18.51 2.94 23.10
N GLU A 244 18.43 1.83 22.38
CA GLU A 244 19.37 0.69 22.52
C GLU A 244 20.61 0.78 21.62
N CYS A 245 20.47 1.11 20.33
CA CYS A 245 21.62 1.12 19.40
C CYS A 245 22.00 2.49 18.86
N GLY A 246 21.23 3.54 19.11
CA GLY A 246 21.62 4.90 18.73
C GLY A 246 21.58 5.18 17.22
N THR A 247 21.00 4.31 16.38
CA THR A 247 20.94 4.47 14.92
C THR A 247 19.50 4.52 14.38
N THR A 248 19.33 5.14 13.20
CA THR A 248 18.08 5.16 12.43
C THR A 248 18.36 4.77 10.97
N PRO A 249 17.87 3.60 10.48
CA PRO A 249 17.16 2.55 11.22
C PRO A 249 18.00 1.87 12.32
N CYS A 250 17.30 1.39 13.34
CA CYS A 250 17.84 0.68 14.49
C CYS A 250 18.48 -0.63 14.04
N GLN A 251 19.73 -0.97 14.44
CA GLN A 251 20.57 -2.12 14.00
C GLN A 251 20.73 -3.33 14.96
N CYS A 252 20.04 -3.40 16.10
CA CYS A 252 20.10 -4.57 17.00
C CYS A 252 19.70 -5.89 16.29
N GLU A 253 20.11 -7.07 16.75
CA GLU A 253 19.74 -8.33 16.06
C GLU A 253 18.22 -8.68 16.10
N ASP A 254 17.39 -7.81 16.69
CA ASP A 254 15.93 -7.76 16.56
C ASP A 254 15.37 -6.43 16.00
N THR A 255 16.22 -5.63 15.36
CA THR A 255 15.90 -4.37 14.68
C THR A 255 17.02 -4.01 13.68
N GLY A 256 16.72 -3.99 12.38
CA GLY A 256 17.27 -3.17 11.27
C GLY A 256 18.75 -2.72 11.11
N GLY A 257 19.66 -3.60 10.69
CA GLY A 257 20.97 -3.19 10.13
C GLY A 257 20.91 -2.59 8.72
N ASP A 258 21.59 -1.45 8.48
CA ASP A 258 21.61 -0.64 7.26
C ASP A 258 22.34 -1.23 6.05
N GLY A 259 21.92 -0.78 4.86
CA GLY A 259 22.69 -0.87 3.63
C GLY A 259 22.29 0.25 2.66
N ALA A 260 22.68 1.48 2.97
CA ALA A 260 22.70 2.59 2.01
C ALA A 260 23.74 2.30 0.91
N GLY A 261 23.35 1.51 -0.09
CA GLY A 261 24.10 1.37 -1.33
C GLY A 261 23.70 2.49 -2.30
N GLU A 262 24.66 3.33 -2.68
CA GLU A 262 24.50 4.31 -3.76
C GLU A 262 23.83 3.65 -4.98
N LYS A 263 22.61 4.10 -5.33
CA LYS A 263 21.88 3.59 -6.50
C LYS A 263 22.77 3.73 -7.73
N LYS A 264 23.16 2.64 -8.39
CA LYS A 264 23.98 2.68 -9.62
C LYS A 264 23.22 3.41 -10.75
N PRO A 265 23.93 4.13 -11.64
CA PRO A 265 23.28 4.81 -12.77
C PRO A 265 22.57 3.79 -13.67
N CYS A 266 21.50 4.22 -14.34
CA CYS A 266 20.75 3.36 -15.25
C CYS A 266 21.69 2.74 -16.29
N LYS A 267 21.66 1.43 -16.50
CA LYS A 267 22.52 0.77 -17.51
C LYS A 267 22.20 1.14 -18.97
N VAL A 268 21.11 1.87 -19.19
CA VAL A 268 20.62 2.24 -20.53
C VAL A 268 20.87 3.72 -20.83
N CYS A 269 20.60 4.62 -19.88
CA CYS A 269 20.81 6.06 -20.07
C CYS A 269 21.91 6.66 -19.19
N GLU A 270 22.54 5.88 -18.32
CA GLU A 270 23.64 6.26 -17.42
C GLU A 270 23.36 7.44 -16.47
N GLN A 271 22.11 7.92 -16.41
CA GLN A 271 21.69 9.04 -15.59
C GLN A 271 21.06 8.61 -14.24
N LYS A 272 21.14 9.52 -13.26
CA LYS A 272 20.44 9.45 -11.97
C LYS A 272 19.68 10.78 -11.77
N PRO A 273 18.33 10.79 -11.85
CA PRO A 273 17.41 9.67 -12.10
C PRO A 273 17.37 9.22 -13.58
N CYS A 274 16.87 8.01 -13.83
CA CYS A 274 16.72 7.44 -15.18
C CYS A 274 15.69 8.22 -16.02
N VAL A 275 16.01 8.51 -17.28
CA VAL A 275 15.15 9.23 -18.23
C VAL A 275 14.56 8.35 -19.34
N CYS A 276 14.75 7.03 -19.29
CA CYS A 276 14.21 6.13 -20.32
C CYS A 276 12.68 6.10 -20.28
N GLU A 277 12.04 6.25 -21.45
CA GLU A 277 10.61 6.02 -21.62
C GLU A 277 10.29 4.55 -21.27
N LYS A 278 9.43 4.36 -20.27
CA LYS A 278 8.93 3.03 -19.93
C LYS A 278 7.84 2.69 -20.95
N PRO A 279 7.94 1.56 -21.67
CA PRO A 279 6.86 1.15 -22.55
C PRO A 279 5.57 1.00 -21.75
N GLU A 280 4.48 1.56 -22.26
CA GLU A 280 3.17 1.41 -21.64
C GLU A 280 2.82 -0.09 -21.58
N PRO A 281 2.38 -0.62 -20.43
CA PRO A 281 2.05 -2.02 -20.33
C PRO A 281 0.84 -2.32 -21.22
N GLU A 282 1.04 -3.14 -22.25
CA GLU A 282 0.00 -3.60 -23.17
C GLU A 282 -1.10 -4.37 -22.40
N GLY A 283 -2.33 -4.26 -22.92
CA GLY A 283 -3.51 -4.90 -22.33
C GLY A 283 -3.51 -6.40 -22.59
N CYS A 284 -4.16 -7.17 -21.71
CA CYS A 284 -4.26 -8.60 -21.92
C CYS A 284 -5.23 -8.92 -23.08
N GLU A 285 -4.74 -9.51 -24.17
CA GLU A 285 -5.57 -9.85 -25.34
C GLU A 285 -6.72 -10.83 -25.02
N LYS A 286 -6.61 -11.60 -23.93
CA LYS A 286 -7.63 -12.58 -23.51
C LYS A 286 -8.76 -12.00 -22.66
N CYS A 287 -8.51 -10.97 -21.85
CA CYS A 287 -9.51 -10.43 -20.93
C CYS A 287 -9.71 -8.92 -21.01
N GLY A 288 -8.98 -8.20 -21.87
CA GLY A 288 -9.11 -6.75 -22.08
C GLY A 288 -8.67 -5.86 -20.91
N GLU A 289 -8.54 -6.42 -19.70
CA GLU A 289 -8.21 -5.70 -18.47
C GLU A 289 -6.72 -5.32 -18.33
N ARG A 290 -6.47 -4.16 -17.72
CA ARG A 290 -5.14 -3.66 -17.33
C ARG A 290 -5.09 -3.46 -15.80
N PRO A 291 -4.60 -4.44 -15.02
CA PRO A 291 -3.82 -5.64 -15.41
C PRO A 291 -4.64 -6.88 -15.75
N CYS A 292 -4.03 -7.82 -16.50
CA CYS A 292 -4.63 -9.11 -16.85
C CYS A 292 -5.13 -9.90 -15.63
N VAL A 293 -6.30 -10.54 -15.76
CA VAL A 293 -6.89 -11.44 -14.76
C VAL A 293 -6.90 -12.92 -15.18
N CYS A 294 -6.31 -13.25 -16.33
CA CYS A 294 -6.15 -14.64 -16.79
C CYS A 294 -5.18 -15.44 -15.91
N GLU A 295 -5.09 -16.75 -16.15
CA GLU A 295 -4.35 -17.72 -15.33
C GLU A 295 -3.02 -17.19 -14.80
N LYS A 296 -2.94 -17.07 -13.47
CA LYS A 296 -1.77 -16.58 -12.76
C LYS A 296 -0.88 -17.73 -12.34
N LEU A 297 0.41 -17.45 -12.29
CA LEU A 297 1.40 -18.33 -11.71
C LEU A 297 1.20 -18.38 -10.20
N GLU A 298 0.92 -19.55 -9.64
CA GLU A 298 0.84 -19.75 -8.20
C GLU A 298 1.96 -20.70 -7.79
N ILE A 299 2.81 -20.26 -6.86
CA ILE A 299 3.95 -21.05 -6.40
C ILE A 299 3.81 -21.28 -4.89
N LYS A 300 3.78 -22.55 -4.50
CA LYS A 300 3.87 -22.98 -3.10
C LYS A 300 5.33 -23.38 -2.82
N LEU A 301 5.98 -22.72 -1.87
CA LEU A 301 7.36 -23.06 -1.50
C LEU A 301 7.45 -24.49 -0.96
N SER A 302 8.53 -25.21 -1.25
CA SER A 302 8.77 -26.55 -0.72
C SER A 302 9.14 -26.47 0.77
N ASP A 303 8.40 -27.19 1.61
CA ASP A 303 8.29 -27.07 3.09
C ASP A 303 9.57 -27.43 3.91
N GLY A 304 10.78 -27.25 3.37
CA GLY A 304 12.03 -27.57 4.07
C GLY A 304 13.06 -26.44 4.16
N ARG A 305 12.88 -25.36 3.39
CA ARG A 305 13.71 -24.14 3.49
C ARG A 305 12.81 -22.98 3.84
N THR A 306 12.34 -22.95 5.09
CA THR A 306 11.76 -21.76 5.70
C THR A 306 12.81 -20.65 5.72
N ARG A 307 13.01 -19.98 4.57
CA ARG A 307 13.65 -18.67 4.54
C ARG A 307 12.79 -17.82 5.46
N GLN A 308 13.28 -17.50 6.65
CA GLN A 308 12.52 -16.73 7.63
C GLN A 308 12.15 -15.41 6.97
N ILE A 309 10.87 -15.25 6.60
CA ILE A 309 10.40 -13.99 6.02
C ILE A 309 10.43 -12.96 7.15
N LYS A 310 11.56 -12.26 7.26
CA LYS A 310 11.76 -11.15 8.20
C LYS A 310 11.27 -9.86 7.54
N HIS A 311 10.71 -8.98 8.38
CA HIS A 311 10.19 -7.67 8.02
C HIS A 311 10.82 -6.63 8.95
N ILE A 312 11.52 -5.65 8.38
CA ILE A 312 12.15 -4.53 9.11
C ILE A 312 11.35 -3.25 8.83
N SER A 313 11.12 -2.42 9.85
CA SER A 313 10.46 -1.11 9.69
C SER A 313 11.15 0.03 10.44
N SER A 314 11.03 1.25 9.89
CA SER A 314 11.53 2.51 10.48
C SER A 314 10.44 3.59 10.43
N ALA A 315 9.93 4.03 11.58
CA ALA A 315 8.82 4.98 11.61
C ALA A 315 9.25 6.37 11.10
N MET A 316 8.52 6.94 10.13
CA MET A 316 8.63 8.35 9.73
C MET A 316 7.37 9.08 10.18
N TYR A 317 7.52 10.27 10.74
CA TYR A 317 6.41 11.11 11.21
C TYR A 317 6.26 12.31 10.29
N TRP A 318 5.04 12.58 9.84
CA TRP A 318 4.70 13.70 8.96
C TRP A 318 3.55 14.50 9.56
#